data_AF-A0A069IMI1-F1
#
_entry.id   AF-A0A069IMI1-F1
#
_cell.length_a   1.000
_cell.length_b   1.000
_cell.length_c   1.000
_cell.angle_alpha   90.00
_cell.angle_beta   90.00
_cell.angle_gamma   90.00
#
_symmetry.space_group_name_H-M   'P 1'
#
loop_
_entity.id
_entity.type
_entity.pdbx_description
1 polymer ?
#
loop_
_entity_poly.entity_id
_entity_poly.type
_entity_poly.pdbx_seq_one_letter_code
_entity_poly.pdbx_strand_id
1 'polypeptide(L)'
;MPPHRTFIATYIMASGRNGTLYVGMTANLTARVWKHRTGAFDGFGKAYGCTQLVWFEQHAWVVEAIRREKRIKKWLRDWKLQLIEAANPDWRDLAEGWYPVHDPNWTPPVEDEGFPGSASQPEG
;
A
#
# COMPACT_ATOMS: atom_id res chain seq x y z
N MET A 1 14.00 -20.11 4.86
CA MET A 1 12.81 -19.25 4.82
C MET A 1 12.65 -18.72 3.41
N PRO A 2 11.45 -18.77 2.79
CA PRO A 2 11.29 -18.08 1.53
C PRO A 2 11.45 -16.58 1.82
N PRO A 3 12.33 -15.86 1.10
CA PRO A 3 12.30 -14.41 1.19
C PRO A 3 10.94 -14.00 0.63
N HIS A 4 10.03 -13.53 1.48
CA HIS A 4 8.94 -12.71 0.96
C HIS A 4 9.62 -11.66 0.09
N ARG A 5 9.26 -11.56 -1.19
CA ARG A 5 9.86 -10.54 -2.04
C ARG A 5 9.53 -9.19 -1.43
N THR A 6 10.58 -8.54 -0.92
CA THR A 6 10.53 -7.24 -0.29
C THR A 6 10.82 -6.22 -1.36
N PHE A 7 9.83 -5.39 -1.69
CA PHE A 7 10.00 -4.27 -2.60
C PHE A 7 9.81 -2.97 -1.83
N ILE A 8 10.77 -2.07 -1.96
CA ILE A 8 10.62 -0.67 -1.57
C ILE A 8 9.67 -0.05 -2.59
N ALA A 9 8.58 0.54 -2.12
CA ALA A 9 7.56 1.07 -3.03
C ALA A 9 6.86 2.31 -2.47
N THR A 10 6.45 3.19 -3.38
CA THR A 10 5.32 4.11 -3.15
C THR A 10 4.05 3.42 -3.63
N TYR A 11 2.97 3.51 -2.88
CA TYR A 11 1.73 2.80 -3.19
C TYR A 11 0.50 3.67 -2.90
N ILE A 12 -0.60 3.31 -3.55
CA ILE A 12 -1.92 3.86 -3.31
C ILE A 12 -2.88 2.72 -2.97
N MET A 13 -3.50 2.82 -1.80
CA MET A 13 -4.63 1.97 -1.42
C MET A 13 -5.94 2.73 -1.53
N ALA A 14 -7.01 2.02 -1.84
CA ALA A 14 -8.34 2.61 -1.96
C ALA A 14 -9.38 1.81 -1.17
N SER A 15 -10.42 2.49 -0.69
CA SER A 15 -11.61 1.82 -0.13
C SER A 15 -12.54 1.27 -1.20
N GLY A 16 -12.39 1.75 -2.44
CA GLY A 16 -13.10 1.30 -3.63
C GLY A 16 -12.91 2.30 -4.76
N ARG A 17 -13.51 2.04 -5.93
CA ARG A 17 -13.48 2.97 -7.06
C ARG A 17 -14.07 4.32 -6.65
N ASN A 18 -13.33 5.39 -6.86
CA ASN A 18 -13.66 6.76 -6.44
C ASN A 18 -13.82 6.97 -4.92
N GLY A 19 -13.42 6.01 -4.09
CA GLY A 19 -13.45 6.11 -2.63
C GLY A 19 -12.27 6.88 -2.04
N THR A 20 -12.03 6.73 -0.75
CA THR A 20 -10.88 7.32 -0.07
C THR A 20 -9.59 6.74 -0.63
N LEU A 21 -8.60 7.61 -0.88
CA LEU A 21 -7.28 7.20 -1.33
C LEU A 21 -6.29 7.39 -0.19
N TYR A 22 -5.46 6.37 0.00
CA TYR A 22 -4.35 6.39 0.93
C TYR A 22 -3.04 6.27 0.17
N VAL A 23 -2.17 7.28 0.28
CA VAL A 23 -0.84 7.29 -0.36
C VAL A 23 0.21 7.06 0.72
N GLY A 24 1.06 6.07 0.50
CA GLY A 24 2.15 5.77 1.42
C GLY A 24 3.39 5.27 0.70
N MET A 25 4.47 5.10 1.46
CA MET A 25 5.64 4.36 1.04
C MET A 25 6.03 3.34 2.11
N THR A 26 6.76 2.30 1.71
CA THR A 26 7.29 1.28 2.63
C THR A 26 8.52 0.64 2.02
N ALA A 27 9.38 0.10 2.88
CA ALA A 27 10.46 -0.78 2.45
C ALA A 27 9.97 -2.21 2.16
N ASN A 28 8.78 -2.59 2.63
CA ASN A 28 8.19 -3.92 2.42
C ASN A 28 6.71 -3.81 2.05
N LEU A 29 6.43 -3.69 0.75
CA LEU A 29 5.07 -3.56 0.22
C LEU A 29 4.17 -4.74 0.62
N THR A 30 4.69 -5.96 0.53
CA THR A 30 3.97 -7.19 0.89
C THR A 30 3.55 -7.18 2.37
N ALA A 31 4.42 -6.76 3.29
CA ALA A 31 4.05 -6.65 4.69
C ALA A 31 3.01 -5.55 4.96
N ARG A 32 3.19 -4.39 4.34
CA ARG A 32 2.27 -3.26 4.51
C ARG A 32 0.87 -3.57 4.00
N VAL A 33 0.76 -4.16 2.81
CA VAL A 33 -0.53 -4.51 2.21
C VAL A 33 -1.23 -5.59 3.05
N TRP A 34 -0.49 -6.60 3.52
CA TRP A 34 -1.04 -7.60 4.42
C TRP A 34 -1.66 -6.96 5.67
N LYS A 35 -0.91 -6.07 6.35
CA LYS A 35 -1.37 -5.34 7.54
C LYS A 35 -2.64 -4.54 7.28
N HIS A 36 -2.73 -3.84 6.15
CA HIS A 36 -3.93 -3.08 5.77
C HIS A 36 -5.14 -3.99 5.52
N ARG A 37 -4.96 -5.15 4.88
CA ARG A 37 -6.04 -6.09 4.55
C ARG A 37 -6.56 -6.85 5.75
N THR A 38 -5.68 -7.28 6.66
CA THR A 38 -6.06 -8.08 7.83
C THR A 38 -6.51 -7.24 9.01
N GLY A 39 -6.27 -5.93 8.98
CA GLY A 39 -6.51 -5.07 10.13
C GLY A 39 -5.65 -5.47 11.34
N ALA A 40 -4.50 -6.12 11.10
CA ALA A 40 -3.60 -6.62 12.14
C ALA A 40 -2.90 -5.52 12.97
N PHE A 41 -3.24 -4.24 12.73
CA PHE A 41 -3.02 -3.15 13.67
C PHE A 41 -4.37 -2.79 14.31
N ASP A 42 -4.43 -2.82 15.65
CA ASP A 42 -5.38 -1.99 16.39
C ASP A 42 -4.97 -0.51 16.18
N GLY A 43 -5.37 0.05 15.03
CA GLY A 43 -5.05 1.42 14.64
C GLY A 43 -5.22 1.71 13.14
N PHE A 44 -6.02 2.73 12.82
CA PHE A 44 -6.26 3.42 11.53
C PHE A 44 -6.63 2.61 10.26
N GLY A 45 -6.08 1.43 9.99
CA GLY A 45 -6.43 0.63 8.80
C GLY A 45 -7.89 0.17 8.79
N LYS A 46 -8.47 -0.06 9.98
CA LYS A 46 -9.88 -0.40 10.19
C LYS A 46 -10.82 0.81 10.00
N ALA A 47 -10.32 2.04 10.17
CA ALA A 47 -11.17 3.23 10.26
C ALA A 47 -11.63 3.80 8.90
N TYR A 48 -10.93 3.48 7.79
CA TYR A 48 -11.20 4.08 6.47
C TYR A 48 -11.45 3.06 5.35
N GLY A 49 -11.34 1.76 5.62
CA GLY A 49 -11.68 0.72 4.65
C GLY A 49 -10.76 0.62 3.43
N CYS A 50 -9.61 1.31 3.42
CA CYS A 50 -8.63 1.27 2.31
C CYS A 50 -7.84 -0.04 2.31
N THR A 51 -8.46 -1.12 1.84
CA THR A 51 -7.91 -2.49 1.84
C THR A 51 -7.41 -2.94 0.48
N GLN A 52 -7.78 -2.25 -0.61
CA GLN A 52 -7.44 -2.63 -1.98
C GLN A 52 -6.18 -1.92 -2.44
N LEU A 53 -5.17 -2.66 -2.92
CA LEU A 53 -3.99 -2.06 -3.52
C LEU A 53 -4.31 -1.73 -4.99
N VAL A 54 -4.43 -0.46 -5.34
CA VAL A 54 -4.86 -0.06 -6.69
C VAL A 54 -3.72 0.44 -7.56
N TRP A 55 -2.60 0.82 -6.96
CA TRP A 55 -1.40 1.27 -7.66
C TRP A 55 -0.15 1.12 -6.79
N PHE A 56 1.00 0.80 -7.38
CA PHE A 56 2.31 0.94 -6.74
C PHE A 56 3.43 1.18 -7.75
N GLU A 57 4.52 1.80 -7.28
CA GLU A 57 5.76 2.04 -8.02
C GLU A 57 6.92 1.50 -7.18
N GLN A 58 7.70 0.59 -7.76
CA GLN A 58 8.88 0.02 -7.10
C GLN A 58 10.07 0.96 -7.24
N HIS A 59 10.90 1.00 -6.20
CA HIS A 59 12.10 1.83 -6.14
C HIS A 59 13.31 1.00 -5.73
N ALA A 60 14.49 1.41 -6.22
CA ALA A 60 15.75 0.80 -5.78
C ALA A 60 16.15 1.31 -4.39
N TRP A 61 15.80 2.57 -4.07
CA TRP A 61 16.21 3.22 -2.83
C TRP A 61 15.04 3.84 -2.07
N VAL A 62 15.07 3.74 -0.74
CA VAL A 62 14.05 4.31 0.17
C VAL A 62 13.86 5.80 -0.06
N VAL A 63 14.94 6.55 -0.30
CA VAL A 63 14.89 7.99 -0.57
C VAL A 63 14.07 8.33 -1.81
N GLU A 64 14.11 7.48 -2.85
CA GLU A 64 13.32 7.68 -4.06
C GLU A 64 11.83 7.50 -3.77
N ALA A 65 11.47 6.46 -3.02
CA ALA A 65 10.11 6.22 -2.58
C ALA A 65 9.57 7.35 -1.68
N ILE A 66 10.40 7.91 -0.78
CA ILE A 66 10.02 9.08 0.04
C ILE A 66 9.75 10.28 -0.87
N ARG A 67 10.63 10.55 -1.84
CA ARG A 67 10.45 11.68 -2.76
C ARG A 67 9.20 11.51 -3.62
N ARG A 68 8.93 10.30 -4.11
CA ARG A 68 7.76 9.99 -4.93
C ARG A 68 6.47 10.13 -4.13
N GLU A 69 6.42 9.57 -2.93
CA GLU A 69 5.29 9.69 -2.01
C GLU A 69 4.96 11.15 -1.69
N LYS A 70 5.97 11.95 -1.31
CA LYS A 70 5.80 13.39 -1.07
C LYS A 70 5.28 14.16 -2.29
N ARG A 71 5.65 13.76 -3.51
CA ARG A 71 5.10 14.36 -4.73
C ARG A 71 3.64 13.99 -4.93
N ILE A 72 3.31 12.70 -4.85
CA ILE A 72 1.94 12.22 -5.08
C ILE A 72 0.99 12.78 -4.03
N LYS A 73 1.40 12.87 -2.75
CA LYS A 73 0.57 13.47 -1.69
C LYS A 73 0.12 14.89 -2.03
N LYS A 74 0.99 15.70 -2.65
CA LYS A 74 0.70 17.08 -3.07
C LYS A 74 -0.17 17.19 -4.33
N TRP A 75 -0.45 16.10 -5.02
CA TRP A 75 -1.27 16.14 -6.23
C TRP A 75 -2.74 16.35 -5.90
N LEU A 76 -3.43 17.03 -6.82
CA LEU A 76 -4.89 17.06 -6.84
C LEU A 76 -5.43 15.64 -6.98
N ARG A 77 -6.64 15.43 -6.45
CA ARG A 77 -7.33 14.14 -6.50
C ARG A 77 -7.43 13.59 -7.92
N ASP A 78 -7.79 14.43 -8.90
CA ASP A 78 -7.95 14.01 -10.30
C ASP A 78 -6.66 13.45 -10.90
N TRP A 79 -5.50 13.98 -10.51
CA TRP A 79 -4.21 13.47 -10.99
C TRP A 79 -3.86 12.12 -10.35
N LYS A 80 -4.26 11.91 -9.10
CA LYS A 80 -4.15 10.59 -8.43
C LYS A 80 -5.05 9.57 -9.13
N LEU A 81 -6.29 9.95 -9.49
CA LEU A 81 -7.21 9.10 -10.23
C LEU A 81 -6.66 8.74 -11.62
N GLN A 82 -6.19 9.73 -12.39
CA GLN A 82 -5.56 9.50 -13.69
C GLN A 82 -4.35 8.57 -13.60
N LEU A 83 -3.51 8.72 -12.56
CA LEU A 83 -2.37 7.83 -12.33
C LEU A 83 -2.82 6.37 -12.11
N ILE A 84 -3.87 6.17 -11.31
CA ILE A 84 -4.43 4.84 -11.05
C ILE A 84 -5.04 4.28 -12.33
N GLU A 85 -5.92 5.03 -13.00
CA GLU A 85 -6.69 4.58 -14.17
C GLU A 85 -5.80 4.30 -15.38
N ALA A 86 -4.67 5.02 -15.53
CA ALA A 86 -3.69 4.75 -16.58
C ALA A 86 -2.99 3.39 -16.42
N ALA A 87 -2.81 2.92 -15.18
CA ALA A 87 -2.13 1.65 -14.89
C ALA A 87 -3.10 0.50 -14.57
N ASN A 88 -4.29 0.83 -14.05
CA ASN A 88 -5.27 -0.09 -13.52
C ASN A 88 -6.71 0.44 -13.78
N PRO A 89 -7.15 0.45 -15.05
CA PRO A 89 -8.43 1.05 -15.45
C PRO A 89 -9.65 0.38 -14.81
N ASP A 90 -9.52 -0.91 -14.49
CA ASP A 90 -10.56 -1.72 -13.86
C ASP A 90 -10.54 -1.63 -12.32
N TRP A 91 -9.61 -0.87 -11.74
CA TRP A 91 -9.45 -0.73 -10.28
C TRP A 91 -9.29 -2.09 -9.58
N ARG A 92 -8.64 -3.05 -10.23
CA ARG A 92 -8.38 -4.38 -9.66
C ARG A 92 -7.49 -4.25 -8.45
N ASP A 93 -7.72 -5.10 -7.46
CA ASP A 93 -6.82 -5.22 -6.34
C ASP A 93 -5.54 -5.94 -6.79
N LEU A 94 -4.45 -5.17 -6.96
CA LEU A 94 -3.16 -5.67 -7.43
C LEU A 94 -2.51 -6.65 -6.46
N ALA A 95 -3.01 -6.73 -5.23
CA ALA A 95 -2.57 -7.67 -4.22
C ALA A 95 -3.44 -8.94 -4.11
N GLU A 96 -4.42 -9.09 -5.00
CA GLU A 96 -5.20 -10.33 -5.10
C GLU A 96 -4.26 -11.53 -5.35
N GLY A 97 -4.40 -12.58 -4.52
CA GLY A 97 -3.57 -13.78 -4.60
C GLY A 97 -2.14 -13.65 -4.05
N TRP A 98 -1.73 -12.51 -3.47
CA TRP A 98 -0.38 -12.38 -2.87
C TRP A 98 -0.17 -13.24 -1.62
N TYR A 99 -1.25 -13.58 -0.92
CA TYR A 99 -1.21 -14.33 0.32
C TYR A 99 -1.96 -15.66 0.14
N PRO A 100 -1.40 -16.78 0.60
CA PRO A 100 -2.07 -18.06 0.51
C PRO A 100 -3.32 -18.06 1.38
N VAL A 101 -4.40 -18.62 0.83
CA VAL A 101 -5.64 -18.84 1.56
C VAL A 101 -5.58 -20.24 2.15
N HIS A 102 -5.73 -20.37 3.47
CA HIS A 102 -5.72 -21.65 4.19
C HIS A 102 -4.41 -22.46 4.18
N ASP A 103 -3.25 -21.80 4.21
CA ASP A 103 -1.98 -22.49 4.50
C ASP A 103 -1.66 -22.42 6.01
N PRO A 104 -1.72 -23.54 6.75
CA PRO A 104 -1.46 -23.55 8.20
C PRO A 104 0.01 -23.31 8.56
N ASN A 105 0.93 -23.42 7.60
CA ASN A 105 2.36 -23.19 7.79
C ASN A 105 2.78 -21.79 7.31
N TRP A 106 1.86 -21.00 6.77
CA TRP A 106 2.16 -19.65 6.31
C TRP A 106 2.26 -18.67 7.48
N THR A 107 3.38 -17.97 7.54
CA THR A 107 3.62 -16.90 8.51
C THR A 107 3.48 -15.53 7.84
N PRO A 108 2.85 -14.55 8.51
CA PRO A 108 2.80 -13.19 8.00
C PRO A 108 4.18 -12.59 7.72
N PRO A 109 4.31 -11.78 6.65
CA PRO A 109 5.53 -11.04 6.41
C PRO A 109 5.81 -10.06 7.56
N VAL A 110 7.01 -10.13 8.13
CA VAL A 110 7.47 -9.20 9.15
C VAL A 110 7.89 -7.90 8.48
N GLU A 111 7.38 -6.77 8.98
CA GLU A 111 7.90 -5.44 8.61
C GLU A 111 8.86 -5.03 9.71
N ASP A 112 10.14 -4.82 9.39
CA ASP A 112 11.09 -4.23 10.35
C ASP A 112 10.57 -2.84 10.73
N GLU A 113 10.19 -2.65 11.98
CA GLU A 113 9.66 -1.38 12.52
C GLU A 113 10.70 -0.24 12.57
N GLY A 114 11.88 -0.44 11.97
CA GLY A 114 13.04 0.45 12.01
C GLY A 114 12.94 1.72 11.18
N PHE A 115 11.80 2.01 10.53
CA PHE A 115 11.55 3.31 9.91
C PHE A 115 10.27 3.93 10.47
N PRO A 116 10.36 5.04 11.23
CA PRO A 116 9.19 5.81 11.63
C PRO A 116 8.61 6.51 10.39
N GLY A 117 7.82 5.76 9.64
CA GLY A 117 7.09 6.23 8.46
C GLY A 117 5.83 6.97 8.91
N SER A 118 5.97 8.28 9.06
CA SER A 118 4.95 9.33 9.04
C SER A 118 3.49 8.88 9.27
N ALA A 119 2.93 9.30 10.39
CA ALA A 119 1.49 9.32 10.62
C ALA A 119 0.77 9.82 9.36
N SER A 120 -0.09 8.96 8.84
CA SER A 120 -0.77 9.14 7.57
C SER A 120 -2.14 9.76 7.79
N GLN A 121 -2.35 10.94 7.23
CA GLN A 121 -3.65 11.61 7.27
C GLN A 121 -4.51 11.10 6.09
N PRO A 122 -5.74 10.63 6.33
CA PRO A 122 -6.68 10.29 5.28
C PRO A 122 -7.16 11.58 4.59
N GLU A 123 -7.06 11.64 3.26
CA GLU A 123 -7.66 12.72 2.48
C GLU A 123 -9.08 12.30 2.07
N GLY A 124 -10.08 13.02 2.62
CA GLY A 124 -11.50 12.89 2.30
C GLY A 124 -11.91 13.69 1.07
#